data_AF-A0A8S8YZI3-F1
#
_entry.id   AF-A0A8S8YZI3-F1
#
_cell.length_a   1.000
_cell.length_b   1.000
_cell.length_c   1.000
_cell.angle_alpha   90.00
_cell.angle_beta   90.00
_cell.angle_gamma   90.00
#
_symmetry.space_group_name_H-M   'P 1'
#
loop_
_entity.id
_entity.type
_entity.pdbx_description
1 polymer ?
#
loop_
_entity_poly.entity_id
_entity_poly.type
_entity_poly.pdbx_seq_one_letter_code
_entity_poly.pdbx_strand_id
1 'polypeptide(L)'
;MASKNCFDYYNMGKDLGGIAPGKIADILVFDDLNKLKPNKVFIGGKLVVSNGNIVSKIKKYTIPKWMTKTIKLKKITENDFLVSSKSDSVNVNVIDMKTEIITEKGKGNFICL
;
A
#
# COMPACT_ATOMS: atom_id res chain seq x y z
N MET A 1 -16.19 8.54 -6.11
CA MET A 1 -16.05 8.62 -4.64
C MET A 1 -14.59 8.91 -4.31
N ALA A 2 -14.26 10.07 -3.71
CA ALA A 2 -12.88 10.42 -3.34
C ALA A 2 -12.79 11.53 -2.26
N SER A 3 -13.93 11.98 -1.72
CA SER A 3 -14.01 13.06 -0.74
C SER A 3 -15.12 12.76 0.26
N LYS A 4 -16.30 13.38 0.13
CA LYS A 4 -17.43 13.32 1.07
C LYS A 4 -17.71 11.91 1.58
N ASN A 5 -17.99 10.96 0.69
CA ASN A 5 -18.35 9.59 1.10
C ASN A 5 -17.23 8.89 1.89
N CYS A 6 -15.96 9.15 1.58
CA CYS A 6 -14.83 8.59 2.31
C CYS A 6 -14.75 9.19 3.72
N PHE A 7 -14.85 10.52 3.84
CA PHE A 7 -14.80 11.18 5.15
C PHE A 7 -16.03 10.90 6.01
N ASP A 8 -17.21 10.75 5.41
CA ASP A 8 -18.41 10.31 6.12
C ASP A 8 -18.23 8.90 6.68
N TYR A 9 -17.68 7.97 5.88
CA TYR A 9 -17.41 6.59 6.31
C TYR A 9 -16.46 6.54 7.51
N TYR A 10 -15.43 7.38 7.53
CA TYR A 10 -14.48 7.47 8.65
C TYR A 10 -14.95 8.38 9.80
N ASN A 11 -16.20 8.86 9.80
CA ASN A 11 -16.75 9.78 10.81
C ASN A 11 -15.96 11.11 10.93
N MET A 12 -15.36 11.55 9.83
CA MET A 12 -14.61 12.80 9.66
C MET A 12 -15.37 13.82 8.80
N GLY A 13 -16.58 13.46 8.36
CA GLY A 13 -17.45 14.26 7.50
C GLY A 13 -17.96 15.56 8.13
N LYS A 14 -17.71 15.81 9.43
CA LYS A 14 -17.95 17.13 10.03
C LYS A 14 -16.95 18.15 9.48
N ASP A 15 -15.66 17.81 9.54
CA ASP A 15 -14.58 18.76 9.21
C ASP A 15 -14.13 18.67 7.74
N LEU A 16 -14.23 17.50 7.10
CA LEU A 16 -13.60 17.22 5.82
C LEU A 16 -14.59 16.78 4.72
N GLY A 17 -14.07 16.61 3.50
CA GLY A 17 -14.76 15.94 2.40
C GLY A 17 -15.74 16.76 1.57
N GLY A 18 -16.00 18.01 1.93
CA GLY A 18 -16.88 18.90 1.16
C GLY A 18 -16.44 20.36 1.26
N ILE A 19 -17.00 21.19 0.39
CA ILE A 19 -16.80 22.64 0.40
C ILE A 19 -18.05 23.26 1.04
N ALA A 20 -17.95 23.65 2.30
CA ALA A 20 -19.03 24.29 3.06
C ALA A 20 -18.46 25.10 4.23
N PRO A 21 -19.19 26.11 4.76
CA PRO A 21 -18.80 26.81 5.98
C PRO A 21 -18.57 25.86 7.15
N GLY A 22 -17.54 26.13 7.96
CA GLY A 22 -17.16 25.29 9.11
C GLY A 22 -16.27 24.09 8.77
N LYS A 23 -16.06 23.77 7.48
CA LYS A 23 -15.13 22.71 7.05
C LYS A 23 -13.70 23.23 6.87
N ILE A 24 -12.75 22.31 7.01
CA ILE A 24 -11.33 22.56 6.73
C ILE A 24 -11.16 22.75 5.22
N ALA A 25 -10.46 23.82 4.85
CA ALA A 25 -10.21 24.20 3.45
C ALA A 25 -9.06 23.39 2.82
N ASP A 26 -9.26 22.07 2.72
CA ASP A 26 -8.45 21.16 1.92
C ASP A 26 -9.06 21.06 0.52
N ILE A 27 -8.52 21.83 -0.43
CA ILE A 27 -9.15 22.08 -1.74
C ILE A 27 -8.15 21.82 -2.86
N LEU A 28 -8.59 21.05 -3.86
CA LEU A 28 -7.90 20.87 -5.14
C LEU A 28 -8.59 21.70 -6.21
N VAL A 29 -7.84 22.51 -6.96
CA VAL A 29 -8.35 23.32 -8.06
C VAL A 29 -7.79 22.76 -9.36
N PHE A 30 -8.69 22.41 -10.28
CA PHE A 30 -8.36 21.82 -11.58
C PHE A 30 -8.75 22.78 -12.69
N ASP A 31 -7.92 22.84 -13.74
CA ASP A 31 -8.25 23.57 -14.97
C ASP A 31 -9.07 22.67 -15.93
N ASP A 32 -8.88 21.35 -15.84
CA ASP A 32 -9.51 20.33 -16.68
C ASP A 32 -9.81 19.07 -15.85
N LEU A 33 -11.09 18.72 -15.76
CA LEU A 33 -11.55 17.56 -15.00
C LEU A 33 -11.28 16.23 -15.72
N ASN A 34 -10.98 16.23 -17.03
CA ASN A 34 -10.62 15.02 -17.75
C ASN A 34 -9.17 14.57 -17.45
N LYS A 35 -8.29 15.53 -17.15
CA LYS A 35 -6.86 15.26 -16.88
C LYS A 35 -6.55 15.03 -15.40
N LEU A 36 -7.47 15.42 -14.49
CA LEU A 36 -7.32 15.31 -13.03
C LEU A 36 -5.95 15.75 -12.51
N LYS A 37 -5.39 16.83 -13.09
CA LYS A 37 -4.13 17.44 -12.66
C LYS A 37 -4.43 18.76 -11.93
N PRO A 38 -4.27 18.84 -10.61
CA PRO A 38 -4.57 20.07 -9.88
C PRO A 38 -3.54 21.15 -10.20
N ASN A 39 -4.01 22.33 -10.55
CA ASN A 39 -3.19 23.52 -10.76
C ASN A 39 -2.82 24.16 -9.41
N LYS A 40 -3.79 24.22 -8.49
CA LYS A 40 -3.61 24.71 -7.12
C LYS A 40 -4.09 23.69 -6.11
N VAL A 41 -3.41 23.65 -4.97
CA VAL A 41 -3.80 22.83 -3.81
C VAL A 41 -3.74 23.69 -2.57
N PHE A 42 -4.82 23.67 -1.80
CA PHE A 42 -4.92 24.28 -0.49
C PHE A 42 -5.02 23.19 0.57
N ILE A 43 -4.28 23.36 1.68
CA ILE A 43 -4.37 22.51 2.87
C ILE A 43 -4.61 23.43 4.07
N GLY A 44 -5.71 23.23 4.78
CA GLY A 44 -6.14 24.10 5.88
C GLY A 44 -6.23 25.58 5.48
N GLY A 45 -6.63 25.85 4.23
CA GLY A 45 -6.70 27.20 3.66
C GLY A 45 -5.37 27.80 3.20
N LYS A 46 -4.24 27.10 3.35
CA LYS A 46 -2.92 27.56 2.89
C LYS A 46 -2.61 27.01 1.50
N LEU A 47 -2.18 27.87 0.59
CA LEU A 47 -1.73 27.46 -0.74
C LEU A 47 -0.41 26.68 -0.61
N VAL A 48 -0.42 25.40 -1.00
CA VAL A 48 0.75 24.52 -0.95
C VAL A 48 1.27 24.13 -2.34
N VAL A 49 0.42 24.18 -3.36
CA VAL A 49 0.79 23.98 -4.76
C VAL A 49 0.24 25.13 -5.60
N SER A 50 1.05 25.65 -6.52
CA SER A 50 0.66 26.66 -7.50
C SER A 50 1.28 26.34 -8.86
N ASN A 51 0.50 26.46 -9.94
CA ASN A 51 0.91 26.09 -11.29
C ASN A 51 1.47 24.66 -11.37
N GLY A 52 0.88 23.74 -10.59
CA GLY A 52 1.31 22.34 -10.50
C GLY A 52 2.64 22.10 -9.76
N ASN A 53 3.26 23.13 -9.18
CA ASN A 53 4.50 23.01 -8.41
C ASN A 53 4.26 23.25 -6.92
N ILE A 54 4.99 22.53 -6.08
CA ILE A 54 4.94 22.71 -4.62
C ILE A 54 5.56 24.07 -4.27
N VAL A 55 4.80 24.93 -3.61
CA VAL A 55 5.22 26.28 -3.19
C VAL A 55 5.40 26.40 -1.68
N SER A 56 5.06 25.36 -0.91
CA SER A 56 5.27 25.32 0.53
C SER A 56 6.55 24.57 0.90
N LYS A 57 7.13 24.93 2.06
CA LYS A 57 8.30 24.22 2.60
C LYS A 57 7.86 22.88 3.20
N ILE A 58 8.17 21.78 2.52
CA ILE A 58 7.98 20.43 3.06
C ILE A 58 9.18 20.09 3.94
N LYS A 59 8.93 19.79 5.21
CA LYS A 59 9.96 19.33 6.13
C LYS A 59 10.42 17.93 5.71
N LYS A 60 11.71 17.78 5.38
CA LYS A 60 12.30 16.45 5.21
C LYS A 60 12.31 15.76 6.57
N TYR A 61 11.71 14.57 6.63
CA TYR A 61 11.75 13.73 7.83
C TYR A 61 12.84 12.68 7.65
N THR A 62 13.70 12.53 8.65
CA THR A 62 14.70 11.46 8.67
C THR A 62 14.01 10.16 9.07
N ILE A 63 14.07 9.15 8.21
CA ILE A 63 13.48 7.84 8.49
C ILE A 63 14.25 7.20 9.66
N PRO A 64 13.59 6.85 10.77
CA PRO A 64 14.26 6.23 11.90
C PRO A 64 14.83 4.85 11.55
N LYS A 65 16.04 4.54 12.04
CA LYS A 65 16.73 3.25 11.76
C LYS A 65 15.92 2.01 12.16
N TRP A 66 15.06 2.12 13.18
CA TRP A 66 14.22 0.99 13.60
C TRP A 66 13.18 0.62 12.54
N MET A 67 12.72 1.59 11.74
CA MET A 67 11.73 1.38 10.68
C MET A 67 12.33 0.68 9.46
N THR A 68 13.64 0.79 9.24
CA THR A 68 14.34 0.15 8.12
C THR A 68 14.91 -1.24 8.46
N LYS A 69 14.86 -1.64 9.74
CA LYS A 69 15.41 -2.92 10.24
C LYS A 69 14.31 -3.94 10.56
N THR A 70 13.35 -4.10 9.65
CA THR A 70 12.20 -5.00 9.83
C THR A 70 12.50 -6.44 9.41
N ILE A 71 13.42 -6.65 8.46
CA ILE A 71 13.79 -7.98 7.98
C ILE A 71 14.78 -8.60 8.95
N LYS A 72 14.30 -9.56 9.75
CA LYS A 72 15.12 -10.34 10.69
C LYS A 72 15.29 -11.75 10.16
N LEU A 73 16.16 -11.90 9.16
CA LEU A 73 16.44 -13.19 8.52
C LEU A 73 17.92 -13.55 8.66
N LYS A 74 18.20 -14.84 8.90
CA LYS A 74 19.52 -15.43 8.71
C LYS A 74 19.83 -15.48 7.20
N LYS A 75 21.09 -15.75 6.84
CA LYS A 75 21.47 -16.00 5.44
C LYS A 75 20.65 -17.19 4.91
N ILE A 76 19.93 -16.97 3.81
CA ILE A 76 19.14 -18.01 3.14
C ILE A 76 20.09 -18.84 2.28
N THR A 77 19.90 -20.16 2.31
CA THR A 77 20.62 -21.16 1.52
C THR A 77 19.63 -22.01 0.73
N GLU A 78 20.09 -22.71 -0.31
CA GLU A 78 19.25 -23.62 -1.10
C GLU A 78 18.56 -24.68 -0.23
N ASN A 79 19.25 -25.15 0.82
CA ASN A 79 18.73 -26.12 1.78
C ASN A 79 17.51 -25.61 2.58
N ASP A 80 17.32 -24.28 2.72
CA ASP A 80 16.14 -23.74 3.40
C ASP A 80 14.84 -23.93 2.58
N PHE A 81 14.94 -24.31 1.29
CA PHE A 81 13.81 -24.58 0.39
C PHE A 81 13.53 -26.07 0.18
N LEU A 82 14.37 -26.96 0.74
CA LEU A 82 14.20 -28.40 0.62
C LEU A 82 13.23 -28.95 1.68
N VAL A 83 12.54 -30.03 1.32
CA VAL A 83 11.64 -30.76 2.23
C VAL A 83 12.32 -32.06 2.66
N SER A 84 12.69 -32.15 3.94
CA SER A 84 13.38 -33.32 4.51
C SER A 84 12.44 -34.52 4.72
N SER A 85 12.89 -35.73 4.43
CA SER A 85 12.24 -37.00 4.80
C SER A 85 13.28 -38.03 5.22
N LYS A 86 12.82 -39.11 5.87
CA LYS A 86 13.64 -40.27 6.25
C LYS A 86 13.83 -41.27 5.10
N SER A 87 13.03 -41.15 4.04
CA SER A 87 13.07 -42.02 2.87
C SER A 87 13.46 -41.19 1.64
N ASP A 88 14.14 -41.82 0.70
CA ASP A 88 14.63 -41.17 -0.53
C ASP A 88 13.49 -40.59 -1.41
N SER A 89 12.28 -41.16 -1.32
CA SER A 89 11.10 -40.69 -2.04
C SER A 89 9.83 -40.94 -1.23
N VAL A 90 8.93 -39.95 -1.23
CA VAL A 90 7.66 -40.00 -0.49
C VAL A 90 6.55 -39.28 -1.26
N ASN A 91 5.38 -39.91 -1.32
CA ASN A 91 4.16 -39.30 -1.83
C ASN A 91 3.45 -38.51 -0.73
N VAL A 92 3.20 -37.23 -0.97
CA VAL A 92 2.46 -36.34 -0.05
C VAL A 92 1.29 -35.68 -0.75
N ASN A 93 0.31 -35.25 0.04
CA ASN A 93 -0.69 -34.30 -0.44
C ASN A 93 -0.04 -32.91 -0.49
N VAL A 94 -0.29 -32.18 -1.57
CA VAL A 94 0.19 -30.81 -1.75
C VAL A 94 -0.97 -29.84 -1.95
N ILE A 95 -0.69 -28.56 -1.74
CA ILE A 95 -1.56 -27.47 -2.16
C ILE A 95 -0.87 -26.83 -3.37
N ASP A 96 -1.42 -27.09 -4.55
CA ASP A 96 -0.90 -26.55 -5.80
C ASP A 96 -1.43 -25.14 -6.02
N MET A 97 -0.55 -24.20 -6.36
CA MET A 97 -0.96 -22.87 -6.82
C MET A 97 -1.21 -22.93 -8.33
N LYS A 98 -2.49 -22.90 -8.74
CA LYS A 98 -2.88 -22.81 -10.16
C LYS A 98 -2.62 -21.43 -10.74
N THR A 99 -2.83 -20.41 -9.90
CA THR A 99 -2.47 -19.02 -10.12
C THR A 99 -1.94 -18.46 -8.81
N GLU A 100 -1.60 -17.17 -8.78
CA GLU A 100 -1.11 -16.48 -7.59
C GLU A 100 -2.14 -16.43 -6.45
N ILE A 101 -3.42 -16.69 -6.72
CA ILE A 101 -4.52 -16.60 -5.75
C ILE A 101 -5.46 -17.81 -5.73
N ILE A 102 -5.31 -18.75 -6.67
CA ILE A 102 -6.15 -19.96 -6.74
C ILE A 102 -5.28 -21.16 -6.38
N THR A 103 -5.72 -21.92 -5.37
CA THR A 103 -5.08 -23.15 -4.95
C THR A 103 -5.98 -24.36 -5.11
N GLU A 104 -5.41 -25.52 -5.39
CA GLU A 104 -6.11 -26.80 -5.39
C GLU A 104 -5.35 -27.88 -4.62
N LYS A 105 -6.06 -28.96 -4.27
CA LYS A 105 -5.44 -30.13 -3.64
C LYS A 105 -4.80 -30.99 -4.73
N GLY A 106 -3.50 -31.24 -4.59
CA GLY A 106 -2.74 -32.13 -5.45
C GLY A 106 -2.10 -33.30 -4.68
N LYS A 107 -1.40 -34.14 -5.43
CA LYS A 107 -0.48 -35.15 -4.91
C LYS A 107 0.87 -34.99 -5.61
N GLY A 108 1.94 -34.93 -4.84
CA GLY A 108 3.30 -34.81 -5.36
C GLY A 108 4.19 -35.93 -4.82
N ASN A 109 5.09 -36.41 -5.66
CA ASN A 109 6.20 -37.25 -5.23
C ASN A 109 7.42 -36.36 -4.99
N PHE A 110 7.89 -36.30 -3.75
CA PHE A 110 9.07 -35.52 -3.38
C PHE A 110 10.24 -36.46 -3.18
N ILE A 111 11.34 -36.13 -3.88
CA ILE A 111 12.66 -36.70 -3.62
C ILE A 111 13.23 -35.92 -2.45
N CYS A 112 13.56 -36.62 -1.38
CA CYS A 112 14.07 -36.01 -0.17
C CYS A 112 15.58 -36.18 -0.12
N LEU A 113 16.28 -35.04 -0.16
CA LEU A 113 17.74 -34.94 -0.08
C LEU A 113 18.17 -34.61 1.35
#